data_AF-A0A5M6I6F5-F1
#
_entry.id   AF-A0A5M6I6F5-F1
#
_cell.length_a   1.000
_cell.length_b   1.000
_cell.length_c   1.000
_cell.angle_alpha   90.00
_cell.angle_beta   90.00
_cell.angle_gamma   90.00
#
_symmetry.space_group_name_H-M   'P 1'
#
loop_
_entity.id
_entity.type
_entity.pdbx_description
1 polymer ?
#
loop_
_entity_poly.entity_id
_entity_poly.type
_entity_poly.pdbx_seq_one_letter_code
_entity_poly.pdbx_strand_id
1 'polypeptide(L)'
;MTDSHELLDDPRADRALNVLRQIDAVALFDLDSALNSAALDNLPPVVALAVALFQFDFRTVQTLLPRVPDPDIQRGVVAAILLDPDTEPDGEADAPASDDSGPSVTPAARHMVFTLLELFDTAAGDVLRGVWPDTWNSPLHRYIHLRMRLHMLPEIDDTFGRQIPKVSLTEGELYCLLRFQIARGDPGVAKIALSRLMGRHRLSGHLFYLHHLLHLGANNATAAKAWLLNAHACRGIDERLDERLYTLFGVEPAAAPSPDRGLRALQAVGHRGAFAVRRGDLRHHSRPDSPDGGPCLAYADEDLRSDIEDLRSALVAAPSPWPVPRIAVTPETRLIGLDKRFLFIAPAKSAVDVGLAASAQTTAPILWVDCWSEIMTNAHKLEPDTDTLDAAFVKRHISFLRSMWSRLEQTQLGVSVGRVVIHVIPDTRIAGVLRLLWPAARFTLCVPHAGVVDALAAGAVDPAWFDRVLQWRTPRHVPRLLWELGLPPKARADAVRNGRHLRHLFYPV
;
A
#
# COMPACT_ATOMS: atom_id res chain seq x y z
N MET A 1 -10.33 -19.41 60.11
CA MET A 1 -9.96 -18.01 60.38
C MET A 1 -8.50 -18.05 60.78
N THR A 2 -7.53 -17.61 60.01
CA THR A 2 -7.45 -16.54 59.01
C THR A 2 -6.13 -16.78 58.28
N ASP A 3 -6.15 -16.79 56.94
CA ASP A 3 -4.99 -16.46 56.08
C ASP A 3 -5.50 -16.41 54.63
N SER A 4 -6.26 -15.36 54.36
CA SER A 4 -6.84 -15.09 53.04
C SER A 4 -6.95 -13.58 52.87
N HIS A 5 -5.83 -12.86 52.95
CA HIS A 5 -5.79 -11.41 52.67
C HIS A 5 -4.37 -10.89 52.34
N GLU A 6 -3.58 -11.61 51.53
CA GLU A 6 -2.36 -11.07 50.89
C GLU A 6 -2.32 -11.37 49.38
N LEU A 7 -3.45 -11.13 48.69
CA LEU A 7 -3.53 -11.07 47.22
C LEU A 7 -4.12 -9.73 46.77
N LEU A 8 -3.81 -8.65 47.50
CA LEU A 8 -4.19 -7.29 47.13
C LEU A 8 -3.09 -6.67 46.27
N ASP A 9 -3.49 -6.35 45.04
CA ASP A 9 -2.95 -5.36 44.12
C ASP A 9 -1.54 -5.62 43.56
N ASP A 10 -1.41 -6.59 42.65
CA ASP A 10 -0.35 -6.50 41.64
C ASP A 10 -0.78 -5.47 40.58
N PRO A 11 -0.20 -4.25 40.55
CA PRO A 11 -0.55 -3.22 39.58
C PRO A 11 -0.32 -3.65 38.13
N ARG A 12 0.46 -4.73 37.89
CA ARG A 12 0.63 -5.32 36.56
C ARG A 12 -0.59 -6.12 36.13
N ALA A 13 -1.27 -6.81 37.04
CA ALA A 13 -2.48 -7.59 36.76
C ALA A 13 -3.66 -6.68 36.40
N ASP A 14 -3.86 -5.59 37.14
CA ASP A 14 -4.89 -4.59 36.85
C ASP A 14 -4.65 -3.89 35.51
N ARG A 15 -3.38 -3.59 35.21
CA ARG A 15 -2.98 -3.02 33.93
C ARG A 15 -3.27 -3.98 32.78
N ALA A 16 -2.93 -5.25 32.93
CA ALA A 16 -3.20 -6.28 31.92
C ALA A 16 -4.71 -6.42 31.65
N LEU A 17 -5.53 -6.48 32.69
CA LEU A 17 -6.99 -6.55 32.56
C LEU A 17 -7.56 -5.30 31.89
N ASN A 18 -7.05 -4.12 32.21
CA ASN A 18 -7.47 -2.88 31.56
C ASN A 18 -7.14 -2.88 30.06
N VAL A 19 -5.96 -3.37 29.67
CA VAL A 19 -5.58 -3.52 28.25
C VAL A 19 -6.53 -4.47 27.52
N LEU A 20 -6.88 -5.61 28.10
CA LEU A 20 -7.84 -6.54 27.50
C LEU A 20 -9.23 -5.92 27.32
N ARG A 21 -9.71 -5.15 28.31
CA ARG A 21 -10.97 -4.38 28.19
C ARG A 21 -10.90 -3.32 27.10
N GLN A 22 -9.75 -2.68 26.90
CA GLN A 22 -9.53 -1.72 25.83
C GLN A 22 -9.55 -2.39 24.44
N ILE A 23 -9.06 -3.63 24.32
CA ILE A 23 -9.18 -4.43 23.10
C ILE A 23 -10.65 -4.74 22.81
N ASP A 24 -11.41 -5.23 23.80
CA ASP A 24 -12.86 -5.49 23.65
C ASP A 24 -13.65 -4.23 23.26
N ALA A 25 -13.28 -3.08 23.83
CA ALA A 25 -13.86 -1.77 23.50
C ALA A 25 -13.34 -1.18 22.18
N VAL A 26 -12.38 -1.85 21.52
CA VAL A 26 -11.76 -1.43 20.27
C VAL A 26 -11.15 -0.01 20.38
N ALA A 27 -10.46 0.25 21.50
CA ALA A 27 -9.77 1.51 21.80
C ALA A 27 -8.40 1.60 21.09
N LEU A 28 -8.45 1.59 19.76
CA LEU A 28 -7.28 1.50 18.89
C LEU A 28 -6.25 2.62 19.10
N PHE A 29 -6.67 3.89 19.10
CA PHE A 29 -5.78 5.04 19.17
C PHE A 29 -5.21 5.24 20.57
N ASP A 30 -6.01 4.90 21.61
CA ASP A 30 -5.55 4.90 23.00
C ASP A 30 -4.48 3.83 23.23
N LEU A 31 -4.70 2.58 22.77
CA LEU A 31 -3.72 1.51 22.89
C LEU A 31 -2.43 1.81 22.10
N ASP A 32 -2.58 2.35 20.90
CA ASP A 32 -1.46 2.74 20.04
C ASP A 32 -0.64 3.89 20.66
N SER A 33 -1.29 4.90 21.23
CA SER A 33 -0.60 5.99 21.94
C SER A 33 0.08 5.50 23.22
N ALA A 34 -0.55 4.57 23.94
CA ALA A 34 0.03 3.97 25.13
C ALA A 34 1.30 3.18 24.77
N LEU A 35 1.24 2.32 23.75
CA LEU A 35 2.39 1.56 23.26
C LEU A 35 3.58 2.45 22.87
N ASN A 36 3.29 3.58 22.21
CA ASN A 36 4.31 4.52 21.73
C ASN A 36 4.84 5.49 22.79
N SER A 37 4.23 5.51 23.98
CA SER A 37 4.72 6.26 25.14
C SER A 37 5.47 5.39 26.15
N ALA A 38 5.73 4.11 25.83
CA ALA A 38 6.28 3.12 26.75
C ALA A 38 5.42 2.87 28.01
N ALA A 39 4.20 3.43 28.08
CA ALA A 39 3.12 2.73 28.77
C ALA A 39 2.96 1.36 28.06
N LEU A 40 2.39 0.30 28.60
CA LEU A 40 2.41 -1.03 27.96
C LEU A 40 3.79 -1.71 27.81
N ASP A 41 4.91 -1.06 28.10
CA ASP A 41 6.18 -1.80 28.28
C ASP A 41 6.04 -2.77 29.46
N ASN A 42 6.64 -3.97 29.33
CA ASN A 42 6.59 -5.06 30.31
C ASN A 42 5.22 -5.72 30.52
N LEU A 43 4.33 -5.70 29.53
CA LEU A 43 3.14 -6.54 29.55
C LEU A 43 3.51 -8.03 29.55
N PRO A 44 2.71 -8.90 30.20
CA PRO A 44 2.86 -10.34 30.04
C PRO A 44 2.83 -10.75 28.56
N PRO A 45 3.65 -11.72 28.11
CA PRO A 45 3.78 -12.07 26.69
C PRO A 45 2.45 -12.33 25.98
N VAL A 46 1.50 -13.01 26.62
CA VAL A 46 0.17 -13.30 26.05
C VAL A 46 -0.69 -12.03 25.88
N VAL A 47 -0.58 -11.06 26.78
CA VAL A 47 -1.30 -9.79 26.67
C VAL A 47 -0.69 -8.93 25.58
N ALA A 48 0.65 -8.87 25.51
CA ALA A 48 1.36 -8.21 24.42
C ALA A 48 1.01 -8.84 23.05
N LEU A 49 0.89 -10.17 23.00
CA LEU A 49 0.44 -10.90 21.81
C LEU A 49 -0.99 -10.51 21.42
N ALA A 50 -1.92 -10.42 22.37
CA ALA A 50 -3.29 -9.98 22.09
C ALA A 50 -3.34 -8.55 21.53
N VAL A 51 -2.53 -7.63 22.08
CA VAL A 51 -2.39 -6.26 21.56
C VAL A 51 -1.87 -6.28 20.12
N ALA A 52 -0.82 -7.07 19.84
CA ALA A 52 -0.24 -7.16 18.51
C ALA A 52 -1.21 -7.74 17.48
N LEU A 53 -1.97 -8.80 17.85
CA LEU A 53 -3.04 -9.36 17.02
C LEU A 53 -4.14 -8.32 16.75
N PHE A 54 -4.62 -7.63 17.79
CA PHE A 54 -5.61 -6.55 17.65
C PHE A 54 -5.13 -5.41 16.73
N GLN A 55 -3.84 -5.07 16.81
CA GLN A 55 -3.21 -4.04 15.97
C GLN A 55 -2.88 -4.51 14.55
N PHE A 56 -3.03 -5.81 14.24
CA PHE A 56 -2.57 -6.44 13.00
C PHE A 56 -1.04 -6.29 12.79
N ASP A 57 -0.27 -6.25 13.89
CA ASP A 57 1.19 -6.21 13.88
C ASP A 57 1.74 -7.65 13.94
N PHE A 58 1.65 -8.35 12.81
CA PHE A 58 2.07 -9.76 12.72
C PHE A 58 3.57 -9.95 12.91
N ARG A 59 4.39 -8.91 12.65
CA ARG A 59 5.82 -8.93 12.95
C ARG A 59 6.06 -9.01 14.46
N THR A 60 5.36 -8.19 15.24
CA THR A 60 5.43 -8.27 16.70
C THR A 60 4.85 -9.59 17.20
N VAL A 61 3.77 -10.11 16.59
CA VAL A 61 3.23 -11.45 16.91
C VAL A 61 4.30 -12.53 16.76
N GLN A 62 4.99 -12.59 15.62
CA GLN A 62 6.08 -13.55 15.38
C GLN A 62 7.22 -13.41 16.39
N THR A 63 7.58 -12.17 16.74
CA THR A 63 8.65 -11.89 17.71
C THR A 63 8.29 -12.33 19.13
N LEU A 64 7.00 -12.23 19.49
CA LEU A 64 6.48 -12.60 20.80
C LEU A 64 6.19 -14.11 20.91
N LEU A 65 5.86 -14.77 19.81
CA LEU A 65 5.39 -16.16 19.80
C LEU A 65 6.32 -17.15 20.54
N PRO A 66 7.67 -17.13 20.37
CA PRO A 66 8.56 -18.02 21.11
C PRO A 66 8.60 -17.76 22.62
N ARG A 67 8.12 -16.58 23.06
CA ARG A 67 8.09 -16.17 24.47
C ARG A 67 6.75 -16.47 25.14
N VAL A 68 5.79 -17.03 24.41
CA VAL A 68 4.48 -17.41 24.95
C VAL A 68 4.58 -18.81 25.55
N PRO A 69 4.29 -19.00 26.85
CA PRO A 69 4.45 -20.31 27.50
C PRO A 69 3.35 -21.33 27.13
N ASP A 70 2.31 -20.90 26.43
CA ASP A 70 1.12 -21.71 26.13
C ASP A 70 1.19 -22.32 24.71
N PRO A 71 1.41 -23.64 24.59
CA PRO A 71 1.56 -24.30 23.29
C PRO A 71 0.26 -24.31 22.47
N ASP A 72 -0.90 -24.20 23.09
CA ASP A 72 -2.17 -24.12 22.35
C ASP A 72 -2.32 -22.77 21.67
N ILE A 73 -1.93 -21.70 22.37
CA ILE A 73 -1.88 -20.36 21.79
C ILE A 73 -0.85 -20.34 20.65
N GLN A 74 0.33 -20.91 20.86
CA GLN A 74 1.35 -20.98 19.81
C GLN A 74 0.81 -21.66 18.55
N ARG A 75 0.21 -22.85 18.70
CA ARG A 75 -0.38 -23.61 17.59
C ARG A 75 -1.51 -22.85 16.89
N GLY A 76 -2.45 -22.28 17.65
CA GLY A 76 -3.57 -21.52 17.09
C GLY A 76 -3.11 -20.29 16.30
N VAL A 77 -2.12 -19.57 16.82
CA VAL A 77 -1.54 -18.40 16.12
C VAL A 77 -0.81 -18.84 14.84
N VAL A 78 -0.04 -19.94 14.88
CA VAL A 78 0.63 -20.47 13.69
C VAL A 78 -0.38 -20.85 12.61
N ALA A 79 -1.45 -21.56 12.97
CA ALA A 79 -2.50 -21.95 12.03
C ALA A 79 -3.18 -20.73 11.37
N ALA A 80 -3.60 -19.74 12.17
CA ALA A 80 -4.28 -18.55 11.67
C ALA A 80 -3.36 -17.64 10.81
N ILE A 81 -2.07 -17.56 11.15
CA ILE A 81 -1.10 -16.73 10.42
C ILE A 81 -0.62 -17.42 9.13
N LEU A 82 -0.51 -18.74 9.11
CA LEU A 82 -0.05 -19.50 7.95
C LEU A 82 -1.17 -19.88 6.97
N LEU A 83 -2.43 -19.89 7.40
CA LEU A 83 -3.58 -20.37 6.61
C LEU A 83 -3.35 -21.74 5.95
N ASP A 84 -2.52 -22.57 6.56
CA ASP A 84 -2.17 -23.87 6.01
C ASP A 84 -3.08 -24.91 6.67
N PRO A 85 -4.07 -25.47 5.95
CA PRO A 85 -4.94 -26.51 6.50
C PRO A 85 -4.18 -27.83 6.74
N ASP A 86 -2.96 -28.00 6.18
CA ASP A 86 -2.24 -29.27 6.13
C ASP A 86 -0.91 -29.26 6.90
N THR A 87 -0.67 -28.33 7.83
CA THR A 87 0.51 -28.43 8.71
C THR A 87 0.31 -29.56 9.73
N GLU A 88 0.58 -30.80 9.31
CA GLU A 88 0.83 -31.90 10.22
C GLU A 88 2.03 -31.58 11.13
N PRO A 89 2.03 -32.12 12.37
CA PRO A 89 2.96 -31.71 13.42
C PRO A 89 4.35 -32.28 13.16
N ASP A 90 5.15 -31.61 12.33
CA ASP A 90 6.56 -31.94 12.20
C ASP A 90 7.36 -31.35 13.37
N GLY A 91 7.60 -32.21 14.35
CA GLY A 91 8.83 -32.28 15.13
C GLY A 91 9.02 -31.24 16.23
N GLU A 92 9.31 -31.74 17.43
CA GLU A 92 9.79 -31.00 18.60
C GLU A 92 10.82 -29.92 18.20
N ALA A 93 10.38 -28.65 18.20
CA ALA A 93 11.30 -27.54 18.27
C ALA A 93 11.81 -27.48 19.71
N ASP A 94 13.08 -27.83 19.92
CA ASP A 94 13.80 -27.58 21.17
C ASP A 94 13.77 -26.08 21.47
N ALA A 95 12.77 -25.65 22.23
CA ALA A 95 12.72 -24.31 22.79
C ALA A 95 13.82 -24.22 23.86
N PRO A 96 14.76 -23.27 23.77
CA PRO A 96 15.66 -23.01 24.88
C PRO A 96 14.80 -22.62 26.07
N ALA A 97 14.85 -23.43 27.14
CA ALA A 97 14.19 -23.17 28.40
C ALA A 97 14.76 -21.88 28.99
N SER A 98 14.17 -20.73 28.66
CA SER A 98 14.34 -19.53 29.44
C SER A 98 13.43 -19.66 30.65
N ASP A 99 14.04 -19.90 31.79
CA ASP A 99 13.44 -19.92 33.11
C ASP A 99 13.01 -18.49 33.48
N ASP A 100 11.93 -18.05 32.84
CA ASP A 100 11.26 -16.77 33.09
C ASP A 100 9.81 -17.10 33.45
N SER A 101 9.66 -17.75 34.61
CA SER A 101 8.37 -18.02 35.25
C SER A 101 7.75 -16.69 35.72
N GLY A 102 7.34 -15.86 34.75
CA GLY A 102 6.42 -14.76 34.95
C GLY A 102 5.03 -15.29 35.29
N PRO A 103 4.17 -14.45 35.90
CA PRO A 103 2.88 -14.87 36.45
C PRO A 103 2.03 -15.58 35.39
N SER A 104 1.37 -16.66 35.82
CA SER A 104 0.46 -17.51 35.05
C SER A 104 -0.35 -16.74 34.00
N VAL A 105 -0.46 -17.29 32.79
CA VAL A 105 -1.40 -16.81 31.77
C VAL A 105 -2.77 -16.63 32.40
N THR A 106 -3.26 -15.40 32.48
CA THR A 106 -4.60 -15.17 33.01
C THR A 106 -5.60 -15.80 32.03
N PRO A 107 -6.61 -16.57 32.51
CA PRO A 107 -7.63 -17.16 31.64
C PRO A 107 -8.27 -16.15 30.68
N ALA A 108 -8.38 -14.88 31.10
CA ALA A 108 -8.86 -13.78 30.29
C ALA A 108 -7.96 -13.47 29.08
N ALA A 109 -6.63 -13.45 29.25
CA ALA A 109 -5.70 -13.19 28.16
C ALA A 109 -5.70 -14.32 27.13
N ARG A 110 -5.73 -15.57 27.60
CA ARG A 110 -5.88 -16.75 26.74
C ARG A 110 -7.19 -16.69 25.95
N HIS A 111 -8.31 -16.41 26.63
CA HIS A 111 -9.61 -16.28 25.98
C HIS A 111 -9.60 -15.19 24.90
N MET A 112 -9.05 -14.00 25.21
CA MET A 112 -8.95 -12.90 24.25
C MET A 112 -8.17 -13.29 22.99
N VAL A 113 -7.03 -13.96 23.13
CA VAL A 113 -6.25 -14.40 21.97
C VAL A 113 -7.06 -15.35 21.09
N PHE A 114 -7.70 -16.37 21.67
CA PHE A 114 -8.54 -17.29 20.89
C PHE A 114 -9.74 -16.60 20.23
N THR A 115 -10.38 -15.66 20.92
CA THR A 115 -11.45 -14.83 20.34
C THR A 115 -10.94 -14.04 19.13
N LEU A 116 -9.77 -13.41 19.22
CA LEU A 116 -9.18 -12.69 18.07
C LEU A 116 -8.92 -13.63 16.89
N LEU A 117 -8.35 -14.81 17.13
CA LEU A 117 -8.06 -15.81 16.09
C LEU A 117 -9.33 -16.31 15.40
N GLU A 118 -10.38 -16.66 16.16
CA GLU A 118 -11.67 -17.08 15.61
C GLU A 118 -12.31 -15.99 14.74
N LEU A 119 -12.20 -14.72 15.17
CA LEU A 119 -12.69 -13.58 14.41
C LEU A 119 -11.89 -13.36 13.12
N PHE A 120 -10.56 -13.58 13.14
CA PHE A 120 -9.74 -13.54 11.93
C PHE A 120 -10.17 -14.60 10.91
N ASP A 121 -10.33 -15.85 11.34
CA ASP A 121 -10.71 -16.96 10.47
C ASP A 121 -12.09 -16.74 9.85
N THR A 122 -13.07 -16.36 10.68
CA THR A 122 -14.43 -16.09 10.23
C THR A 122 -14.46 -14.92 9.24
N ALA A 123 -13.80 -13.81 9.57
CA ALA A 123 -13.74 -12.64 8.70
C ALA A 123 -12.98 -12.90 7.39
N ALA A 124 -11.89 -13.67 7.42
CA ALA A 124 -11.19 -14.10 6.21
C ALA A 124 -12.13 -14.87 5.28
N GLY A 125 -12.82 -15.87 5.82
CA GLY A 125 -13.77 -16.70 5.06
C GLY A 125 -14.90 -15.88 4.43
N ASP A 126 -15.43 -14.89 5.14
CA ASP A 126 -16.50 -14.02 4.62
C ASP A 126 -16.00 -13.05 3.55
N VAL A 127 -14.85 -12.41 3.78
CA VAL A 127 -14.24 -11.47 2.84
C VAL A 127 -13.85 -12.17 1.53
N LEU A 128 -13.27 -13.38 1.60
CA LEU A 128 -12.92 -14.17 0.42
C LEU A 128 -14.14 -14.62 -0.38
N ARG A 129 -15.28 -14.84 0.27
CA ARG A 129 -16.56 -15.14 -0.38
C ARG A 129 -17.29 -13.88 -0.87
N GLY A 130 -16.81 -12.69 -0.54
CA GLY A 130 -17.46 -11.42 -0.88
C GLY A 130 -18.74 -11.14 -0.08
N VAL A 131 -18.95 -11.84 1.05
CA VAL A 131 -20.19 -11.79 1.84
C VAL A 131 -20.04 -10.78 3.00
N TRP A 132 -21.16 -10.29 3.50
CA TRP A 132 -21.24 -9.54 4.76
C TRP A 132 -21.92 -10.40 5.83
N PRO A 133 -21.49 -10.34 7.10
CA PRO A 133 -22.18 -11.05 8.17
C PRO A 133 -23.62 -10.55 8.32
N ASP A 134 -24.57 -11.48 8.44
CA ASP A 134 -25.99 -11.14 8.69
C ASP A 134 -26.18 -10.47 10.07
N THR A 135 -25.30 -10.80 11.03
CA THR A 135 -25.30 -10.23 12.38
C THR A 135 -23.88 -9.95 12.88
N TRP A 136 -23.74 -8.85 13.63
CA TRP A 136 -22.47 -8.45 14.25
C TRP A 136 -22.43 -8.88 15.72
N ASN A 137 -21.64 -9.90 16.03
CA ASN A 137 -21.49 -10.42 17.40
C ASN A 137 -20.91 -9.41 18.41
N SER A 138 -20.02 -8.51 17.98
CA SER A 138 -19.40 -7.50 18.84
C SER A 138 -18.80 -6.34 18.02
N PRO A 139 -18.47 -5.19 18.65
CA PRO A 139 -17.69 -4.14 17.99
C PRO A 139 -16.32 -4.65 17.50
N LEU A 140 -15.69 -5.55 18.26
CA LEU A 140 -14.42 -6.18 17.89
C LEU A 140 -14.55 -7.04 16.62
N HIS A 141 -15.61 -7.86 16.52
CA HIS A 141 -15.92 -8.62 15.31
C HIS A 141 -16.09 -7.70 14.11
N ARG A 142 -16.89 -6.63 14.25
CA ARG A 142 -17.09 -5.66 13.17
C ARG A 142 -15.79 -4.98 12.77
N TYR A 143 -14.99 -4.55 13.74
CA TYR A 143 -13.70 -3.93 13.50
C TYR A 143 -12.76 -4.84 12.71
N ILE A 144 -12.55 -6.09 13.15
CA ILE A 144 -11.67 -7.05 12.47
C ILE A 144 -12.16 -7.30 11.05
N HIS A 145 -13.46 -7.56 10.85
CA HIS A 145 -14.03 -7.79 9.53
C HIS A 145 -13.87 -6.57 8.60
N LEU A 146 -14.26 -5.38 9.06
CA LEU A 146 -14.11 -4.15 8.28
C LEU A 146 -12.64 -3.89 7.94
N ARG A 147 -11.73 -4.06 8.92
CA ARG A 147 -10.30 -3.87 8.74
C ARG A 147 -9.75 -4.85 7.70
N MET A 148 -10.05 -6.15 7.82
CA MET A 148 -9.66 -7.16 6.84
C MET A 148 -10.18 -6.84 5.44
N ARG A 149 -11.45 -6.42 5.30
CA ARG A 149 -12.00 -6.05 4.00
C ARG A 149 -11.27 -4.86 3.38
N LEU A 150 -10.97 -3.82 4.16
CA LEU A 150 -10.15 -2.68 3.71
C LEU A 150 -8.73 -3.09 3.33
N HIS A 151 -8.18 -4.15 3.92
CA HIS A 151 -6.85 -4.64 3.61
C HIS A 151 -6.85 -5.59 2.39
N MET A 152 -7.81 -6.48 2.27
CA MET A 152 -7.79 -7.58 1.31
C MET A 152 -8.39 -7.20 -0.06
N LEU A 153 -9.36 -6.28 -0.11
CA LEU A 153 -10.03 -5.93 -1.37
C LEU A 153 -9.38 -4.70 -2.04
N PRO A 154 -9.17 -4.74 -3.38
CA PRO A 154 -8.64 -3.60 -4.14
C PRO A 154 -9.61 -2.43 -4.23
N GLU A 155 -10.90 -2.75 -4.32
CA GLU A 155 -11.98 -1.78 -4.36
C GLU A 155 -12.93 -2.05 -3.21
N ILE A 156 -13.25 -0.99 -2.46
CA ILE A 156 -14.18 -1.07 -1.35
C ILE A 156 -15.53 -0.59 -1.86
N ASP A 157 -16.51 -1.48 -1.86
CA ASP A 157 -17.85 -1.19 -2.36
C ASP A 157 -18.57 -0.08 -1.57
N ASP A 158 -19.61 0.48 -2.18
CA ASP A 158 -20.46 1.51 -1.58
C ASP A 158 -21.24 1.02 -0.35
N THR A 159 -21.35 -0.29 -0.17
CA THR A 159 -22.08 -0.88 0.96
C THR A 159 -21.27 -0.83 2.25
N PHE A 160 -19.94 -0.72 2.17
CA PHE A 160 -19.03 -0.65 3.32
C PHE A 160 -19.46 0.41 4.34
N GLY A 161 -19.74 1.63 3.89
CA GLY A 161 -20.17 2.72 4.77
C GLY A 161 -21.51 2.47 5.47
N ARG A 162 -22.37 1.60 4.93
CA ARG A 162 -23.65 1.22 5.54
C ARG A 162 -23.49 0.22 6.69
N GLN A 163 -22.38 -0.50 6.70
CA GLN A 163 -22.05 -1.48 7.74
C GLN A 163 -21.50 -0.83 9.01
N ILE A 164 -21.13 0.45 8.92
CA ILE A 164 -20.58 1.21 10.03
C ILE A 164 -21.71 1.90 10.81
N PRO A 165 -21.80 1.72 12.15
CA PRO A 165 -22.80 2.39 12.97
C PRO A 165 -22.71 3.91 12.87
N LYS A 166 -23.85 4.61 12.89
CA LYS A 166 -23.89 6.08 12.83
C LYS A 166 -23.87 6.78 14.19
N VAL A 167 -24.14 6.07 15.28
CA VAL A 167 -24.44 6.68 16.60
C VAL A 167 -23.34 6.45 17.63
N SER A 168 -22.70 5.27 17.63
CA SER A 168 -21.63 4.91 18.56
C SER A 168 -20.49 4.23 17.80
N LEU A 169 -19.46 5.01 17.48
CA LEU A 169 -18.25 4.50 16.85
C LEU A 169 -17.19 4.25 17.92
N THR A 170 -16.68 3.03 17.97
CA THR A 170 -15.41 2.74 18.62
C THR A 170 -14.24 3.36 17.84
N GLU A 171 -13.05 3.44 18.45
CA GLU A 171 -11.88 4.01 17.78
C GLU A 171 -11.46 3.20 16.56
N GLY A 172 -11.51 1.86 16.64
CA GLY A 172 -11.22 1.01 15.49
C GLY A 172 -12.24 1.13 14.36
N GLU A 173 -13.53 1.24 14.66
CA GLU A 173 -14.56 1.51 13.64
C GLU A 173 -14.37 2.89 13.02
N LEU A 174 -13.99 3.89 13.82
CA LEU A 174 -13.65 5.23 13.34
C LEU A 174 -12.41 5.20 12.43
N TYR A 175 -11.38 4.43 12.77
CA TYR A 175 -10.23 4.20 11.89
C TYR A 175 -10.66 3.62 10.54
N CYS A 176 -11.48 2.56 10.55
CA CYS A 176 -11.99 1.94 9.32
C CYS A 176 -12.84 2.92 8.49
N LEU A 177 -13.71 3.69 9.14
CA LEU A 177 -14.51 4.73 8.49
C LEU A 177 -13.64 5.80 7.85
N LEU A 178 -12.67 6.35 8.58
CA LEU A 178 -11.78 7.39 8.08
C LEU A 178 -10.93 6.88 6.92
N ARG A 179 -10.39 5.67 7.03
CA ARG A 179 -9.65 5.02 5.94
C ARG A 179 -10.51 4.86 4.69
N PHE A 180 -11.76 4.43 4.85
CA PHE A 180 -12.72 4.33 3.75
C PHE A 180 -13.03 5.70 3.12
N GLN A 181 -13.29 6.73 3.92
CA GLN A 181 -13.58 8.07 3.41
C GLN A 181 -12.39 8.69 2.66
N ILE A 182 -11.16 8.47 3.16
CA ILE A 182 -9.93 8.87 2.47
C ILE A 182 -9.82 8.14 1.12
N ALA A 183 -10.05 6.83 1.09
CA ALA A 183 -10.01 6.04 -0.14
C ALA A 183 -11.05 6.49 -1.18
N ARG A 184 -12.21 6.98 -0.73
CA ARG A 184 -13.27 7.51 -1.61
C ARG A 184 -13.06 8.95 -2.08
N GLY A 185 -12.00 9.62 -1.64
CA GLY A 185 -11.74 11.01 -2.03
C GLY A 185 -12.71 12.03 -1.41
N ASP A 186 -13.27 11.75 -0.22
CA ASP A 186 -13.98 12.74 0.60
C ASP A 186 -13.10 13.20 1.79
N PRO A 187 -12.06 14.02 1.56
CA PRO A 187 -11.07 14.35 2.58
C PRO A 187 -11.59 15.37 3.60
N GLY A 188 -12.70 16.06 3.35
CA GLY A 188 -13.17 17.17 4.19
C GLY A 188 -13.52 16.72 5.60
N VAL A 189 -14.35 15.68 5.70
CA VAL A 189 -14.75 15.07 6.98
C VAL A 189 -13.54 14.40 7.65
N ALA A 190 -12.74 13.66 6.88
CA ALA A 190 -11.57 12.97 7.40
C ALA A 190 -10.55 13.94 8.02
N LYS A 191 -10.28 15.07 7.34
CA LYS A 191 -9.33 16.10 7.82
C LYS A 191 -9.75 16.70 9.17
N ILE A 192 -11.03 17.04 9.34
CA ILE A 192 -11.55 17.62 10.59
C ILE A 192 -11.44 16.58 11.72
N ALA A 193 -11.88 15.34 11.46
CA ALA A 193 -11.81 14.26 12.45
C ALA A 193 -10.37 13.97 12.88
N LEU A 194 -9.46 13.80 11.90
CA LEU A 194 -8.05 13.54 12.17
C LEU A 194 -7.38 14.67 12.97
N SER A 195 -7.68 15.93 12.66
CA SER A 195 -7.14 17.07 13.43
C SER A 195 -7.55 17.03 14.90
N ARG A 196 -8.79 16.61 15.20
CA ARG A 196 -9.28 16.46 16.58
C ARG A 196 -8.63 15.25 17.27
N LEU A 197 -8.57 14.12 16.58
CA LEU A 197 -7.96 12.89 17.10
C LEU A 197 -6.47 13.09 17.39
N MET A 198 -5.73 13.77 16.52
CA MET A 198 -4.33 14.13 16.74
C MET A 198 -4.12 15.01 17.97
N GLY A 199 -5.10 15.83 18.35
CA GLY A 199 -5.05 16.62 19.59
C GLY A 199 -4.97 15.74 20.84
N ARG A 200 -5.65 14.58 20.82
CA ARG A 200 -5.81 13.63 21.93
C ARG A 200 -4.81 12.48 21.90
N HIS A 201 -4.56 11.89 20.73
CA HIS A 201 -3.75 10.67 20.54
C HIS A 201 -2.49 10.98 19.72
N ARG A 202 -1.62 11.84 20.26
CA ARG A 202 -0.47 12.44 19.54
C ARG A 202 0.59 11.44 19.09
N LEU A 203 0.59 10.23 19.67
CA LEU A 203 1.56 9.17 19.40
C LEU A 203 0.92 7.95 18.74
N SER A 204 -0.30 8.08 18.20
CA SER A 204 -0.91 6.98 17.46
C SER A 204 -0.31 6.85 16.06
N GLY A 205 0.37 5.74 15.85
CA GLY A 205 0.86 5.29 14.55
C GLY A 205 -0.23 5.19 13.48
N HIS A 206 -1.42 4.70 13.84
CA HIS A 206 -2.56 4.59 12.93
C HIS A 206 -3.07 5.96 12.48
N LEU A 207 -3.07 6.97 13.36
CA LEU A 207 -3.42 8.34 12.96
C LEU A 207 -2.37 8.96 12.04
N PHE A 208 -1.08 8.72 12.31
CA PHE A 208 -0.01 9.11 11.38
C PHE A 208 -0.18 8.45 10.00
N TYR A 209 -0.57 7.17 9.98
CA TYR A 209 -0.84 6.47 8.73
C TYR A 209 -2.06 7.03 8.00
N LEU A 210 -3.16 7.35 8.69
CA LEU A 210 -4.31 8.02 8.08
C LEU A 210 -3.94 9.41 7.55
N HIS A 211 -3.10 10.17 8.25
CA HIS A 211 -2.55 11.43 7.74
C HIS A 211 -1.69 11.22 6.49
N HIS A 212 -0.85 10.18 6.47
CA HIS A 212 -0.12 9.80 5.28
C HIS A 212 -1.07 9.58 4.10
N LEU A 213 -2.11 8.75 4.26
CA LEU A 213 -3.09 8.46 3.21
C LEU A 213 -3.87 9.71 2.78
N LEU A 214 -4.27 10.56 3.72
CA LEU A 214 -4.96 11.83 3.43
C LEU A 214 -4.08 12.76 2.58
N HIS A 215 -2.83 12.93 2.97
CA HIS A 215 -1.89 13.78 2.23
C HIS A 215 -1.45 13.15 0.90
N LEU A 216 -1.43 11.82 0.81
CA LEU A 216 -1.18 11.08 -0.41
C LEU A 216 -2.32 11.28 -1.42
N GLY A 217 -3.58 11.17 -0.97
CA GLY A 217 -4.76 11.44 -1.80
C GLY A 217 -4.86 12.91 -2.24
N ALA A 218 -4.35 13.83 -1.42
CA ALA A 218 -4.22 15.25 -1.78
C ALA A 218 -2.94 15.57 -2.59
N ASN A 219 -2.23 14.55 -3.08
CA ASN A 219 -0.99 14.65 -3.85
C ASN A 219 0.11 15.54 -3.20
N ASN A 220 0.12 15.62 -1.86
CA ASN A 220 1.15 16.32 -1.08
C ASN A 220 2.25 15.34 -0.67
N ALA A 221 3.12 15.00 -1.62
CA ALA A 221 4.18 13.99 -1.47
C ALA A 221 5.06 14.21 -0.24
N THR A 222 5.44 15.47 0.03
CA THR A 222 6.35 15.81 1.13
C THR A 222 5.69 15.56 2.48
N ALA A 223 4.45 16.02 2.67
CA ALA A 223 3.70 15.75 3.89
C ALA A 223 3.38 14.26 4.02
N ALA A 224 2.94 13.62 2.94
CA ALA A 224 2.64 12.19 2.93
C ALA A 224 3.86 11.36 3.36
N LYS A 225 5.06 11.69 2.87
CA LYS A 225 6.31 11.05 3.28
C LYS A 225 6.63 11.31 4.75
N ALA A 226 6.53 12.55 5.22
CA ALA A 226 6.81 12.88 6.62
C ALA A 226 5.89 12.10 7.57
N TRP A 227 4.60 12.02 7.26
CA TRP A 227 3.64 11.24 8.04
C TRP A 227 3.87 9.73 7.95
N LEU A 228 4.30 9.21 6.79
CA LEU A 228 4.67 7.80 6.63
C LEU A 228 5.86 7.43 7.53
N LEU A 229 6.89 8.29 7.57
CA LEU A 229 8.06 8.10 8.41
C LEU A 229 7.72 8.22 9.90
N ASN A 230 6.85 9.16 10.27
CA ASN A 230 6.35 9.28 11.64
C ASN A 230 5.54 8.05 12.05
N ALA A 231 4.69 7.53 11.15
CA ALA A 231 3.98 6.28 11.38
C ALA A 231 5.00 5.18 11.68
N HIS A 232 5.99 4.95 10.82
CA HIS A 232 6.93 3.84 11.05
C HIS A 232 7.87 3.99 12.25
N ALA A 233 8.08 5.21 12.72
CA ALA A 233 8.78 5.41 13.99
C ALA A 233 7.98 4.89 15.20
N CYS A 234 6.67 4.66 15.05
CA CYS A 234 5.82 4.07 16.07
C CYS A 234 5.86 2.53 16.05
N ARG A 235 5.62 1.93 17.21
CA ARG A 235 5.38 0.49 17.43
C ARG A 235 3.91 0.15 17.15
N GLY A 236 3.62 -1.13 16.87
CA GLY A 236 2.25 -1.63 16.81
C GLY A 236 1.48 -1.21 15.55
N ILE A 237 2.18 -1.02 14.43
CA ILE A 237 1.55 -0.67 13.15
C ILE A 237 1.69 -1.82 12.16
N ASP A 238 0.70 -1.90 11.29
CA ASP A 238 0.57 -2.79 10.14
C ASP A 238 1.91 -3.05 9.41
N GLU A 239 2.23 -4.33 9.24
CA GLU A 239 3.35 -4.87 8.47
C GLU A 239 3.47 -4.24 7.06
N ARG A 240 2.34 -3.87 6.45
CA ARG A 240 2.31 -3.20 5.14
C ARG A 240 3.05 -1.87 5.13
N LEU A 241 3.13 -1.20 6.28
CA LEU A 241 3.88 0.04 6.41
C LEU A 241 5.39 -0.23 6.33
N ASP A 242 5.85 -1.26 7.04
CA ASP A 242 7.24 -1.72 7.01
C ASP A 242 7.63 -2.21 5.62
N GLU A 243 6.76 -2.96 4.96
CA GLU A 243 6.94 -3.36 3.55
C GLU A 243 7.04 -2.17 2.62
N ARG A 244 6.07 -1.25 2.73
CA ARG A 244 6.02 -0.07 1.87
C ARG A 244 7.28 0.76 2.09
N LEU A 245 7.78 0.88 3.30
CA LEU A 245 9.02 1.61 3.60
C LEU A 245 10.28 0.87 3.22
N TYR A 246 10.36 -0.43 3.47
CA TYR A 246 11.46 -1.28 3.01
C TYR A 246 11.58 -1.17 1.50
N THR A 247 10.46 -1.27 0.80
CA THR A 247 10.45 -1.20 -0.64
C THR A 247 10.82 0.24 -1.09
N LEU A 248 10.28 1.28 -0.43
CA LEU A 248 10.46 2.69 -0.84
C LEU A 248 11.81 3.28 -0.47
N PHE A 249 12.45 2.79 0.58
CA PHE A 249 13.65 3.39 1.17
C PHE A 249 14.79 2.39 1.39
N GLY A 250 14.56 1.08 1.22
CA GLY A 250 15.59 0.05 1.34
C GLY A 250 16.18 -0.08 2.74
N VAL A 251 15.43 0.34 3.76
CA VAL A 251 15.83 0.25 5.17
C VAL A 251 15.55 -1.18 5.63
N GLU A 252 16.58 -2.03 5.66
CA GLU A 252 16.50 -3.28 6.38
C GLU A 252 16.38 -2.97 7.88
N PRO A 253 15.45 -3.60 8.61
CA PRO A 253 15.66 -3.80 10.03
C PRO A 253 16.87 -4.71 10.19
N ALA A 254 17.82 -4.31 11.04
CA ALA A 254 18.93 -5.18 11.42
C ALA A 254 18.37 -6.49 12.00
N ALA A 255 18.63 -7.62 11.33
CA ALA A 255 18.36 -8.98 11.76
C ALA A 255 16.91 -9.26 12.22
N ALA A 256 16.01 -9.59 11.28
CA ALA A 256 14.73 -10.21 11.62
C ALA A 256 14.43 -11.42 10.72
N PRO A 257 13.84 -12.50 11.27
CA PRO A 257 13.37 -13.64 10.48
C PRO A 257 12.34 -13.19 9.44
N SER A 258 12.32 -13.88 8.28
CA SER A 258 11.55 -13.55 7.08
C SER A 258 10.12 -13.03 7.41
N PRO A 259 9.79 -11.77 7.06
CA PRO A 259 8.59 -11.08 7.56
C PRO A 259 7.26 -11.63 7.03
N ASP A 260 7.26 -12.42 5.95
CA ASP A 260 6.06 -12.70 5.16
C ASP A 260 5.06 -13.73 5.76
N ARG A 261 4.78 -13.72 7.06
CA ARG A 261 3.75 -14.57 7.68
C ARG A 261 2.72 -13.68 8.38
N GLY A 262 1.61 -13.38 7.69
CA GLY A 262 0.57 -12.44 8.13
C GLY A 262 -0.50 -12.21 7.05
N LEU A 263 -1.18 -11.06 7.07
CA LEU A 263 -2.21 -10.65 6.08
C LEU A 263 -1.77 -10.79 4.60
N ARG A 264 -0.46 -10.80 4.32
CA ARG A 264 0.08 -11.07 2.99
C ARG A 264 -0.26 -12.47 2.46
N ALA A 265 -0.31 -13.50 3.32
CA ALA A 265 -0.76 -14.84 2.94
C ALA A 265 -2.25 -14.83 2.50
N LEU A 266 -3.07 -14.05 3.21
CA LEU A 266 -4.50 -13.87 2.91
C LEU A 266 -4.74 -13.11 1.59
N GLN A 267 -3.91 -12.11 1.27
CA GLN A 267 -4.04 -11.33 0.05
C GLN A 267 -3.72 -12.16 -1.23
N ALA A 268 -2.94 -13.23 -1.10
CA ALA A 268 -2.59 -14.16 -2.18
C ALA A 268 -3.83 -14.84 -2.75
N VAL A 269 -4.78 -15.13 -1.88
CA VAL A 269 -6.02 -15.85 -2.19
C VAL A 269 -7.07 -14.92 -2.79
N GLY A 270 -7.03 -13.62 -2.43
CA GLY A 270 -8.07 -12.64 -2.82
C GLY A 270 -7.79 -11.82 -4.08
N HIS A 271 -6.55 -11.73 -4.58
CA HIS A 271 -6.18 -10.69 -5.54
C HIS A 271 -5.46 -11.23 -6.80
N ARG A 272 -6.13 -11.20 -7.97
CA ARG A 272 -5.55 -11.60 -9.27
C ARG A 272 -4.45 -10.67 -9.81
N GLY A 273 -4.36 -9.43 -9.30
CA GLY A 273 -3.36 -8.42 -9.71
C GLY A 273 -2.41 -7.89 -8.63
N ALA A 274 -2.21 -8.61 -7.52
CA ALA A 274 -1.33 -8.15 -6.44
C ALA A 274 0.04 -8.74 -6.72
N PHE A 275 0.84 -7.99 -7.48
CA PHE A 275 2.15 -8.42 -7.97
C PHE A 275 3.11 -8.84 -6.84
N ALA A 276 2.89 -8.35 -5.61
CA ALA A 276 3.72 -8.63 -4.44
C ALA A 276 3.54 -10.01 -3.80
N VAL A 277 2.60 -10.82 -4.31
CA VAL A 277 2.04 -11.91 -3.52
C VAL A 277 2.20 -13.28 -4.16
N ARG A 278 2.77 -13.36 -5.37
CA ARG A 278 3.21 -14.66 -5.89
C ARG A 278 4.58 -14.99 -5.29
N ARG A 279 4.66 -15.58 -4.08
CA ARG A 279 5.59 -16.69 -3.75
C ARG A 279 5.76 -16.98 -2.25
N GLY A 280 5.50 -18.23 -1.88
CA GLY A 280 6.17 -18.91 -0.77
C GLY A 280 7.64 -19.26 -1.07
N ASP A 281 8.04 -19.32 -2.35
CA ASP A 281 9.36 -19.80 -2.76
C ASP A 281 10.51 -18.79 -2.60
N LEU A 282 10.20 -17.50 -2.46
CA LEU A 282 11.21 -16.47 -2.16
C LEU A 282 11.75 -16.61 -0.71
N ARG A 283 11.10 -17.42 0.14
CA ARG A 283 11.28 -17.46 1.59
C ARG A 283 12.22 -18.55 2.10
N HIS A 284 12.57 -19.54 1.27
CA HIS A 284 13.28 -20.75 1.72
C HIS A 284 14.75 -20.85 1.31
N HIS A 285 15.29 -19.86 0.60
CA HIS A 285 16.67 -19.91 0.12
C HIS A 285 17.45 -18.63 0.47
N SER A 286 18.36 -18.72 1.43
CA SER A 286 19.43 -17.73 1.67
C SER A 286 20.36 -17.71 0.45
N ARG A 287 20.74 -16.53 -0.07
CA ARG A 287 21.49 -16.45 -1.35
C ARG A 287 23.00 -16.21 -1.23
N PRO A 288 23.81 -16.90 -2.06
CA PRO A 288 25.27 -16.75 -2.14
C PRO A 288 25.78 -15.63 -3.09
N ASP A 289 24.93 -15.04 -3.92
CA ASP A 289 25.29 -14.21 -5.07
C ASP A 289 24.82 -12.74 -4.99
N SER A 290 24.15 -12.38 -3.90
CA SER A 290 23.81 -11.00 -3.58
C SER A 290 24.59 -10.55 -2.33
N PRO A 291 25.69 -9.78 -2.46
CA PRO A 291 26.43 -9.32 -1.30
C PRO A 291 25.62 -8.41 -0.34
N ASP A 292 24.45 -7.91 -0.76
CA ASP A 292 23.65 -6.92 -0.02
C ASP A 292 22.12 -7.19 -0.02
N GLY A 293 21.66 -8.45 -0.01
CA GLY A 293 20.21 -8.77 0.13
C GLY A 293 19.27 -8.32 -1.02
N GLY A 294 19.75 -8.21 -2.26
CA GLY A 294 18.94 -7.95 -3.45
C GLY A 294 18.08 -9.13 -3.93
N PRO A 295 17.02 -8.87 -4.73
CA PRO A 295 16.14 -9.92 -5.27
C PRO A 295 16.87 -10.86 -6.23
N CYS A 296 16.38 -12.10 -6.36
CA CYS A 296 16.91 -13.06 -7.34
C CYS A 296 16.69 -12.50 -8.73
N LEU A 297 17.71 -12.47 -9.56
CA LEU A 297 17.48 -12.18 -10.97
C LEU A 297 16.74 -13.36 -11.65
N ALA A 298 17.05 -14.62 -11.30
CA ALA A 298 16.41 -15.78 -11.93
C ALA A 298 14.90 -15.89 -11.66
N TYR A 299 14.45 -15.65 -10.42
CA TYR A 299 13.02 -15.67 -10.06
C TYR A 299 12.29 -14.42 -10.57
N ALA A 300 12.95 -13.26 -10.55
CA ALA A 300 12.40 -12.03 -11.13
C ALA A 300 12.29 -12.10 -12.67
N ASP A 301 13.07 -12.95 -13.34
CA ASP A 301 12.97 -13.20 -14.77
C ASP A 301 11.74 -14.05 -15.12
N GLU A 302 11.40 -15.02 -14.26
CA GLU A 302 10.19 -15.83 -14.42
C GLU A 302 8.91 -15.04 -14.12
N ASP A 303 8.89 -14.23 -13.06
CA ASP A 303 7.76 -13.35 -12.77
C ASP A 303 7.54 -12.35 -13.89
N LEU A 304 8.64 -11.72 -14.34
CA LEU A 304 8.58 -10.80 -15.46
C LEU A 304 8.03 -11.48 -16.72
N ARG A 305 8.37 -12.74 -16.96
CA ARG A 305 7.84 -13.50 -18.10
C ARG A 305 6.32 -13.68 -17.99
N SER A 306 5.82 -14.06 -16.81
CA SER A 306 4.38 -14.15 -16.57
C SER A 306 3.70 -12.79 -16.71
N ASP A 307 4.28 -11.73 -16.15
CA ASP A 307 3.71 -10.38 -16.22
C ASP A 307 3.64 -9.86 -17.66
N ILE A 308 4.65 -10.16 -18.47
CA ILE A 308 4.65 -9.84 -19.90
C ILE A 308 3.53 -10.59 -20.61
N GLU A 309 3.28 -11.85 -20.25
CA GLU A 309 2.19 -12.65 -20.84
C GLU A 309 0.81 -12.15 -20.41
N ASP A 310 0.63 -11.84 -19.13
CA ASP A 310 -0.60 -11.28 -18.57
C ASP A 310 -0.90 -9.91 -19.18
N LEU A 311 0.11 -9.04 -19.28
CA LEU A 311 0.03 -7.75 -19.96
C LEU A 311 -0.37 -7.93 -21.43
N ARG A 312 0.31 -8.82 -22.15
CA ARG A 312 0.01 -9.10 -23.56
C ARG A 312 -1.42 -9.57 -23.73
N SER A 313 -1.86 -10.52 -22.90
CA SER A 313 -3.22 -11.06 -22.93
C SER A 313 -4.27 -9.98 -22.66
N ALA A 314 -4.06 -9.15 -21.63
CA ALA A 314 -4.96 -8.05 -21.30
C ALA A 314 -5.04 -7.00 -22.42
N LEU A 315 -3.90 -6.68 -23.04
CA LEU A 315 -3.85 -5.73 -24.14
C LEU A 315 -4.44 -6.27 -25.45
N VAL A 316 -4.31 -7.56 -25.73
CA VAL A 316 -4.98 -8.18 -26.87
C VAL A 316 -6.50 -8.21 -26.65
N ALA A 317 -6.95 -8.47 -25.42
CA ALA A 317 -8.37 -8.46 -25.09
C ALA A 317 -8.98 -7.04 -25.12
N ALA A 318 -8.20 -6.01 -24.79
CA ALA A 318 -8.61 -4.61 -24.76
C ALA A 318 -7.54 -3.71 -25.40
N PRO A 319 -7.41 -3.72 -26.75
CA PRO A 319 -6.38 -2.98 -27.46
C PRO A 319 -6.52 -1.47 -27.27
N SER A 320 -5.43 -0.75 -27.52
CA SER A 320 -5.47 0.72 -27.48
C SER A 320 -6.53 1.26 -28.45
N PRO A 321 -7.49 2.09 -27.99
CA PRO A 321 -8.52 2.65 -28.84
C PRO A 321 -8.02 3.86 -29.65
N TRP A 322 -6.73 4.20 -29.55
CA TRP A 322 -6.15 5.42 -30.10
C TRP A 322 -5.25 5.13 -31.30
N PRO A 323 -5.78 4.99 -32.54
CA PRO A 323 -4.97 4.80 -33.74
C PRO A 323 -4.37 6.15 -34.19
N VAL A 324 -3.59 6.78 -33.33
CA VAL A 324 -3.02 8.10 -33.58
C VAL A 324 -1.63 7.90 -34.20
N PRO A 325 -1.39 8.24 -35.48
CA PRO A 325 -0.04 8.23 -36.02
C PRO A 325 0.80 9.30 -35.31
N ARG A 326 2.13 9.15 -35.32
CA ARG A 326 3.03 10.15 -34.74
C ARG A 326 2.71 11.54 -35.30
N ILE A 327 2.24 12.44 -34.43
CA ILE A 327 1.81 13.79 -34.81
C ILE A 327 3.07 14.60 -35.15
N ALA A 328 3.17 15.08 -36.39
CA ALA A 328 4.19 16.04 -36.76
C ALA A 328 3.96 17.34 -35.97
N VAL A 329 4.97 17.77 -35.23
CA VAL A 329 4.91 19.04 -34.49
C VAL A 329 4.89 20.18 -35.52
N THR A 330 3.75 20.82 -35.67
CA THR A 330 3.60 22.00 -36.53
C THR A 330 4.17 23.24 -35.83
N PRO A 331 4.50 24.33 -36.57
CA PRO A 331 4.91 25.59 -35.96
C PRO A 331 3.92 26.10 -34.90
N GLU A 332 2.61 25.92 -35.12
CA GLU A 332 1.56 26.37 -34.19
C GLU A 332 1.49 25.53 -32.90
N THR A 333 1.93 24.27 -32.94
CA THR A 333 1.82 23.33 -31.81
C THR A 333 3.13 23.17 -31.03
N ARG A 334 4.22 23.78 -31.49
CA ARG A 334 5.59 23.59 -30.98
C ARG A 334 5.80 23.95 -29.51
N LEU A 335 4.97 24.82 -28.95
CA LEU A 335 5.09 25.26 -27.56
C LEU A 335 4.07 24.60 -26.62
N ILE A 336 3.08 23.88 -27.16
CA ILE A 336 1.95 23.39 -26.37
C ILE A 336 2.33 22.12 -25.61
N GLY A 337 2.46 22.24 -24.30
CA GLY A 337 2.77 21.14 -23.39
C GLY A 337 4.26 20.93 -23.14
N LEU A 338 5.13 21.91 -23.46
CA LEU A 338 6.57 21.84 -23.13
C LEU A 338 6.85 21.70 -21.62
N ASP A 339 5.91 22.14 -20.80
CA ASP A 339 5.91 22.00 -19.34
C ASP A 339 5.46 20.60 -18.88
N LYS A 340 4.93 19.76 -19.78
CA LYS A 340 4.43 18.42 -19.43
C LYS A 340 5.49 17.35 -19.73
N ARG A 341 5.67 16.44 -18.77
CA ARG A 341 6.45 15.22 -18.94
C ARG A 341 5.58 14.04 -18.55
N PHE A 342 5.37 13.11 -19.47
CA PHE A 342 4.60 11.89 -19.22
C PHE A 342 5.56 10.71 -19.09
N LEU A 343 5.54 10.08 -17.92
CA LEU A 343 6.29 8.89 -17.57
C LEU A 343 5.34 7.69 -17.55
N PHE A 344 5.39 6.88 -18.60
CA PHE A 344 4.60 5.68 -18.74
C PHE A 344 5.35 4.47 -18.17
N ILE A 345 4.63 3.56 -17.53
CA ILE A 345 5.25 2.40 -16.86
C ILE A 345 4.53 1.14 -17.29
N ALA A 346 5.29 0.21 -17.87
CA ALA A 346 4.80 -1.11 -18.27
C ALA A 346 5.74 -2.22 -17.79
N PRO A 347 5.24 -3.35 -17.24
CA PRO A 347 3.85 -3.61 -16.88
C PRO A 347 3.27 -2.57 -15.92
N ALA A 348 1.94 -2.39 -15.93
CA ALA A 348 1.29 -1.35 -15.15
C ALA A 348 1.56 -1.56 -13.66
N LYS A 349 1.98 -0.50 -12.97
CA LYS A 349 2.20 -0.48 -11.52
C LYS A 349 1.33 0.57 -10.85
N SER A 350 1.23 0.51 -9.53
CA SER A 350 0.68 1.58 -8.70
C SER A 350 1.38 2.91 -9.03
N ALA A 351 0.66 3.81 -9.71
CA ALA A 351 1.17 5.13 -10.06
C ALA A 351 1.56 5.93 -8.81
N VAL A 352 0.87 5.67 -7.69
CA VAL A 352 1.10 6.28 -6.38
C VAL A 352 2.47 5.89 -5.82
N ASP A 353 2.81 4.60 -5.80
CA ASP A 353 4.08 4.14 -5.23
C ASP A 353 5.26 4.61 -6.08
N VAL A 354 5.11 4.55 -7.40
CA VAL A 354 6.09 5.10 -8.33
C VAL A 354 6.23 6.61 -8.14
N GLY A 355 5.11 7.33 -8.06
CA GLY A 355 5.08 8.77 -7.85
C GLY A 355 5.77 9.16 -6.56
N LEU A 356 5.52 8.44 -5.47
CA LEU A 356 6.16 8.65 -4.18
C LEU A 356 7.67 8.36 -4.24
N ALA A 357 8.08 7.25 -4.84
CA ALA A 357 9.50 6.90 -5.03
C ALA A 357 10.24 7.95 -5.88
N ALA A 358 9.61 8.41 -6.97
CA ALA A 358 10.15 9.47 -7.80
C ALA A 358 10.23 10.81 -7.05
N SER A 359 9.23 11.15 -6.24
CA SER A 359 9.19 12.40 -5.46
C SER A 359 10.29 12.47 -4.41
N ALA A 360 10.73 11.32 -3.87
CA ALA A 360 11.85 11.27 -2.94
C ALA A 360 13.19 11.67 -3.62
N GLN A 361 13.22 11.65 -4.94
CA GLN A 361 14.44 11.82 -5.73
C GLN A 361 14.45 13.15 -6.49
N THR A 362 13.30 13.74 -6.76
CA THR A 362 13.21 14.96 -7.58
C THR A 362 12.62 16.15 -6.83
N THR A 363 12.99 17.33 -7.28
CA THR A 363 12.37 18.60 -6.88
C THR A 363 11.24 19.01 -7.84
N ALA A 364 11.03 18.25 -8.92
CA ALA A 364 9.92 18.48 -9.83
C ALA A 364 8.59 18.06 -9.18
N PRO A 365 7.51 18.83 -9.35
CA PRO A 365 6.16 18.36 -9.02
C PRO A 365 5.83 17.08 -9.77
N ILE A 366 5.27 16.10 -9.06
CA ILE A 366 4.83 14.83 -9.63
C ILE A 366 3.33 14.70 -9.46
N LEU A 367 2.63 14.42 -10.56
CA LEU A 367 1.22 14.10 -10.59
C LEU A 367 1.05 12.63 -10.92
N TRP A 368 0.60 11.84 -9.96
CA TRP A 368 0.27 10.42 -10.15
C TRP A 368 -1.24 10.16 -10.18
N VAL A 369 -2.05 11.22 -10.17
CA VAL A 369 -3.50 11.14 -10.40
C VAL A 369 -3.75 10.88 -11.89
N ASP A 370 -4.64 9.95 -12.19
CA ASP A 370 -5.10 9.71 -13.56
C ASP A 370 -6.07 10.81 -14.01
N CYS A 371 -5.51 11.94 -14.41
CA CYS A 371 -6.29 13.08 -14.89
C CYS A 371 -7.12 12.74 -16.14
N TRP A 372 -6.67 11.79 -16.96
CA TRP A 372 -7.43 11.41 -18.15
C TRP A 372 -8.76 10.77 -17.73
N SER A 373 -8.73 9.74 -16.90
CA SER A 373 -9.93 9.06 -16.40
C SER A 373 -10.85 10.01 -15.62
N GLU A 374 -10.29 10.91 -14.80
CA GLU A 374 -11.08 11.90 -14.05
C GLU A 374 -11.84 12.87 -14.96
N ILE A 375 -11.18 13.39 -16.00
CA ILE A 375 -11.85 14.26 -17.00
C ILE A 375 -12.90 13.44 -17.76
N MET A 376 -12.57 12.19 -18.13
CA MET A 376 -13.45 11.35 -18.95
C MET A 376 -14.70 10.87 -18.21
N THR A 377 -14.68 10.79 -16.88
CA THR A 377 -15.87 10.46 -16.06
C THR A 377 -17.03 11.45 -16.33
N ASN A 378 -16.70 12.68 -16.73
CA ASN A 378 -17.67 13.72 -17.03
C ASN A 378 -17.80 14.01 -18.54
N ALA A 379 -17.24 13.18 -19.42
CA ALA A 379 -17.22 13.41 -20.87
C ALA A 379 -18.64 13.49 -21.47
N HIS A 380 -19.60 12.76 -20.93
CA HIS A 380 -21.02 12.82 -21.32
C HIS A 380 -21.63 14.24 -21.22
N LYS A 381 -21.04 15.12 -20.41
CA LYS A 381 -21.47 16.53 -20.30
C LYS A 381 -21.02 17.39 -21.48
N LEU A 382 -20.01 16.95 -22.22
CA LEU A 382 -19.52 17.63 -23.42
C LEU A 382 -20.35 17.23 -24.63
N GLU A 383 -20.63 15.93 -24.78
CA GLU A 383 -21.46 15.39 -25.84
C GLU A 383 -22.30 14.23 -25.26
N PRO A 384 -23.64 14.38 -25.14
CA PRO A 384 -24.53 13.40 -24.50
C PRO A 384 -24.53 12.01 -25.16
N ASP A 385 -24.29 11.97 -26.48
CA ASP A 385 -24.42 10.76 -27.32
C ASP A 385 -23.06 10.15 -27.70
N THR A 386 -22.02 10.38 -26.90
CA THR A 386 -20.68 9.89 -27.23
C THR A 386 -20.47 8.47 -26.75
N ASP A 387 -20.96 7.50 -27.52
CA ASP A 387 -20.70 6.08 -27.25
C ASP A 387 -19.22 5.70 -27.48
N THR A 388 -18.44 6.55 -28.18
CA THR A 388 -17.02 6.30 -28.47
C THR A 388 -16.15 7.56 -28.32
N LEU A 389 -15.22 7.53 -27.35
CA LEU A 389 -14.19 8.55 -27.19
C LEU A 389 -13.10 8.35 -28.25
N ASP A 390 -13.19 9.06 -29.36
CA ASP A 390 -12.26 8.94 -30.49
C ASP A 390 -11.34 10.18 -30.66
N ALA A 391 -10.42 10.11 -31.62
CA ALA A 391 -9.50 11.21 -31.90
C ALA A 391 -10.22 12.48 -32.41
N ALA A 392 -11.40 12.35 -33.03
CA ALA A 392 -12.17 13.48 -33.55
C ALA A 392 -12.83 14.26 -32.39
N PHE A 393 -13.41 13.55 -31.42
CA PHE A 393 -13.91 14.10 -30.17
C PHE A 393 -12.82 14.91 -29.45
N VAL A 394 -11.64 14.31 -29.26
CA VAL A 394 -10.51 14.97 -28.57
C VAL A 394 -10.09 16.24 -29.30
N LYS A 395 -9.97 16.20 -30.63
CA LYS A 395 -9.60 17.39 -31.43
C LYS A 395 -10.63 18.51 -31.31
N ARG A 396 -11.92 18.17 -31.29
CA ARG A 396 -13.02 19.14 -31.16
C ARG A 396 -13.01 19.84 -29.80
N HIS A 397 -12.74 19.08 -28.73
CA HIS A 397 -12.78 19.56 -27.35
C HIS A 397 -11.40 19.89 -26.76
N ILE A 398 -10.35 19.93 -27.59
CA ILE A 398 -8.95 19.95 -27.13
C ILE A 398 -8.63 21.09 -26.17
N SER A 399 -9.14 22.28 -26.44
CA SER A 399 -8.91 23.47 -25.59
C SER A 399 -9.58 23.32 -24.22
N PHE A 400 -10.78 22.74 -24.19
CA PHE A 400 -11.50 22.47 -22.95
C PHE A 400 -10.78 21.38 -22.14
N LEU A 401 -10.41 20.26 -22.78
CA LEU A 401 -9.70 19.15 -22.14
C LEU A 401 -8.37 19.60 -21.52
N ARG A 402 -7.59 20.42 -22.24
CA ARG A 402 -6.34 21.03 -21.73
C ARG A 402 -6.59 21.96 -20.55
N SER A 403 -7.66 22.76 -20.60
CA SER A 403 -8.04 23.67 -19.51
C SER A 403 -8.42 22.88 -18.26
N MET A 404 -9.25 21.85 -18.40
CA MET A 404 -9.63 20.95 -17.30
C MET A 404 -8.41 20.24 -16.71
N TRP A 405 -7.53 19.71 -17.55
CA TRP A 405 -6.28 19.10 -17.10
C TRP A 405 -5.42 20.08 -16.29
N SER A 406 -5.22 21.29 -16.81
CA SER A 406 -4.42 22.32 -16.12
C SER A 406 -5.06 22.74 -14.79
N ARG A 407 -6.40 22.78 -14.73
CA ARG A 407 -7.13 23.06 -13.49
C ARG A 407 -6.98 21.93 -12.47
N LEU A 408 -7.06 20.67 -12.90
CA LEU A 408 -6.79 19.51 -12.04
C LEU A 408 -5.36 19.57 -11.51
N GLU A 409 -4.38 19.81 -12.37
CA GLU A 409 -2.98 19.96 -11.99
C GLU A 409 -2.78 21.06 -10.94
N GLN A 410 -3.34 22.26 -11.15
CA GLN A 410 -3.27 23.34 -10.17
C GLN A 410 -3.93 22.98 -8.85
N THR A 411 -5.08 22.31 -8.90
CA THR A 411 -5.84 21.92 -7.70
C THR A 411 -5.07 20.86 -6.90
N GLN A 412 -4.46 19.89 -7.58
CA GLN A 412 -3.76 18.76 -6.97
C GLN A 412 -2.35 19.13 -6.48
N LEU A 413 -1.63 19.99 -7.22
CA LEU A 413 -0.23 20.31 -6.92
C LEU A 413 -0.01 21.68 -6.29
N GLY A 414 -0.97 22.59 -6.40
CA GLY A 414 -0.79 23.99 -5.98
C GLY A 414 0.31 24.72 -6.77
N VAL A 415 0.66 24.25 -7.97
CA VAL A 415 1.72 24.83 -8.80
C VAL A 415 1.15 25.85 -9.78
N SER A 416 1.93 26.90 -10.04
CA SER A 416 1.61 27.90 -11.07
C SER A 416 1.70 27.31 -12.48
N VAL A 417 0.92 27.87 -13.41
CA VAL A 417 0.99 27.53 -14.85
C VAL A 417 2.43 27.64 -15.37
N GLY A 418 2.84 26.68 -16.20
CA GLY A 418 4.15 26.68 -16.86
C GLY A 418 5.29 26.08 -16.05
N ARG A 419 5.05 25.65 -14.79
CA ARG A 419 6.02 24.83 -14.06
C ARG A 419 6.05 23.43 -14.68
N VAL A 420 7.24 22.88 -14.84
CA VAL A 420 7.38 21.51 -15.34
C VAL A 420 6.75 20.53 -14.37
N VAL A 421 5.82 19.70 -14.84
CA VAL A 421 5.17 18.64 -14.04
C VAL A 421 5.41 17.27 -14.67
N ILE A 422 5.71 16.29 -13.80
CA ILE A 422 5.91 14.89 -14.19
C ILE A 422 4.62 14.12 -13.92
N HIS A 423 3.97 13.66 -14.97
CA HIS A 423 2.78 12.82 -14.91
C HIS A 423 3.19 11.35 -14.94
N VAL A 424 2.87 10.60 -13.89
CA VAL A 424 3.08 9.15 -13.85
C VAL A 424 1.83 8.47 -14.39
N ILE A 425 1.97 7.74 -15.49
CA ILE A 425 0.86 7.14 -16.23
C ILE A 425 0.97 5.61 -16.22
N PRO A 426 0.08 4.88 -15.55
CA PRO A 426 0.12 3.43 -15.50
C PRO A 426 -0.48 2.78 -16.77
N ASP A 427 -1.46 3.40 -17.42
CA ASP A 427 -2.05 2.89 -18.66
C ASP A 427 -1.30 3.42 -19.89
N THR A 428 -0.51 2.57 -20.55
CA THR A 428 0.24 2.95 -21.76
C THR A 428 -0.65 3.24 -22.96
N ARG A 429 -1.89 2.74 -22.98
CA ARG A 429 -2.80 2.90 -24.13
C ARG A 429 -3.18 4.36 -24.34
N ILE A 430 -3.27 5.16 -23.28
CA ILE A 430 -3.66 6.58 -23.38
C ILE A 430 -2.54 7.47 -23.96
N ALA A 431 -1.35 6.95 -24.24
CA ALA A 431 -0.27 7.73 -24.83
C ALA A 431 -0.66 8.41 -26.16
N GLY A 432 -1.45 7.73 -27.00
CA GLY A 432 -1.95 8.28 -28.26
C GLY A 432 -2.83 9.53 -28.07
N VAL A 433 -3.75 9.51 -27.09
CA VAL A 433 -4.58 10.69 -26.80
C VAL A 433 -3.81 11.81 -26.12
N LEU A 434 -2.89 11.48 -25.22
CA LEU A 434 -2.05 12.49 -24.58
C LEU A 434 -1.13 13.18 -25.59
N ARG A 435 -0.71 12.50 -26.67
CA ARG A 435 0.01 13.13 -27.79
C ARG A 435 -0.86 14.13 -28.55
N LEU A 436 -2.15 13.83 -28.78
CA LEU A 436 -3.09 14.79 -29.35
C LEU A 436 -3.22 16.02 -28.45
N LEU A 437 -3.41 15.81 -27.15
CA LEU A 437 -3.54 16.88 -26.17
C LEU A 437 -2.23 17.68 -26.02
N TRP A 438 -1.07 17.06 -26.02
CA TRP A 438 0.19 17.70 -25.66
C TRP A 438 1.29 17.35 -26.66
N PRO A 439 1.22 17.90 -27.89
CA PRO A 439 2.12 17.50 -28.97
C PRO A 439 3.60 17.79 -28.68
N ALA A 440 3.90 18.83 -27.89
CA ALA A 440 5.26 19.19 -27.51
C ALA A 440 5.71 18.60 -26.16
N ALA A 441 4.87 17.82 -25.48
CA ALA A 441 5.26 17.17 -24.23
C ALA A 441 6.27 16.05 -24.46
N ARG A 442 7.00 15.69 -23.40
CA ARG A 442 7.94 14.57 -23.42
C ARG A 442 7.24 13.29 -22.98
N PHE A 443 7.39 12.23 -23.76
CA PHE A 443 6.80 10.92 -23.50
C PHE A 443 7.92 9.91 -23.29
N THR A 444 8.07 9.43 -22.07
CA THR A 444 9.06 8.40 -21.71
C THR A 444 8.33 7.14 -21.31
N LEU A 445 8.62 6.03 -21.99
CA LEU A 445 8.18 4.70 -21.58
C LEU A 445 9.28 4.05 -20.75
N CYS A 446 8.93 3.61 -19.56
CA CYS A 446 9.78 2.83 -18.68
C CYS A 446 9.31 1.39 -18.71
N VAL A 447 10.24 0.47 -19.02
CA VAL A 447 10.00 -0.97 -19.06
C VAL A 447 11.14 -1.72 -18.37
N PRO A 448 10.93 -2.96 -17.91
CA PRO A 448 12.00 -3.77 -17.37
C PRO A 448 12.98 -4.25 -18.42
N HIS A 449 12.45 -4.66 -19.57
CA HIS A 449 13.20 -5.28 -20.66
C HIS A 449 12.55 -4.96 -22.01
N ALA A 450 13.29 -5.13 -23.10
CA ALA A 450 12.81 -4.90 -24.46
C ALA A 450 11.55 -5.72 -24.82
N GLY A 451 11.44 -6.96 -24.33
CA GLY A 451 10.28 -7.84 -24.60
C GLY A 451 8.93 -7.30 -24.11
N VAL A 452 8.90 -6.32 -23.21
CA VAL A 452 7.66 -5.63 -22.83
C VAL A 452 7.17 -4.71 -23.95
N VAL A 453 8.09 -4.09 -24.71
CA VAL A 453 7.75 -3.25 -25.86
C VAL A 453 7.03 -4.06 -26.93
N ASP A 454 7.48 -5.30 -27.15
CA ASP A 454 6.84 -6.22 -28.11
C ASP A 454 5.42 -6.58 -27.66
N ALA A 455 5.21 -6.83 -26.36
CA ALA A 455 3.88 -7.08 -25.79
C ALA A 455 2.96 -5.85 -25.90
N LEU A 456 3.50 -4.64 -25.70
CA LEU A 456 2.76 -3.39 -25.88
C LEU A 456 2.32 -3.19 -27.35
N ALA A 457 3.22 -3.47 -28.30
CA ALA A 457 2.94 -3.36 -29.72
C ALA A 457 1.82 -4.33 -30.16
N ALA A 458 1.79 -5.55 -29.62
CA ALA A 458 0.68 -6.49 -29.82
C ALA A 458 -0.68 -5.94 -29.35
N GLY A 459 -0.66 -5.03 -28.37
CA GLY A 459 -1.80 -4.29 -27.84
C GLY A 459 -2.22 -3.03 -28.60
N ALA A 460 -1.70 -2.81 -29.80
CA ALA A 460 -1.85 -1.57 -30.57
C ALA A 460 -1.30 -0.31 -29.87
N VAL A 461 -0.35 -0.46 -28.94
CA VAL A 461 0.43 0.67 -28.40
C VAL A 461 1.64 0.89 -29.29
N ASP A 462 1.65 1.99 -30.06
CA ASP A 462 2.74 2.29 -30.99
C ASP A 462 4.00 2.77 -30.21
N PRO A 463 5.15 2.07 -30.31
CA PRO A 463 6.40 2.53 -29.70
C PRO A 463 6.82 3.94 -30.14
N ALA A 464 6.41 4.38 -31.33
CA ALA A 464 6.69 5.72 -31.86
C ALA A 464 5.98 6.85 -31.10
N TRP A 465 5.01 6.53 -30.23
CA TRP A 465 4.39 7.50 -29.33
C TRP A 465 5.34 7.97 -28.23
N PHE A 466 6.39 7.21 -27.94
CA PHE A 466 7.35 7.54 -26.89
C PHE A 466 8.60 8.16 -27.52
N ASP A 467 9.05 9.28 -26.98
CA ASP A 467 10.33 9.87 -27.38
C ASP A 467 11.49 8.97 -26.96
N ARG A 468 11.28 8.18 -25.90
CA ARG A 468 12.28 7.32 -25.27
C ARG A 468 11.66 6.09 -24.65
N VAL A 469 12.38 4.98 -24.78
CA VAL A 469 12.11 3.74 -24.05
C VAL A 469 13.30 3.46 -23.13
N LEU A 470 13.08 3.49 -21.82
CA LEU A 470 14.10 3.29 -20.81
C LEU A 470 13.89 1.92 -20.16
N GLN A 471 14.83 1.02 -20.44
CA GLN A 471 14.86 -0.32 -19.86
C GLN A 471 15.59 -0.29 -18.53
N TRP A 472 14.88 -0.33 -17.42
CA TRP A 472 15.49 -0.09 -16.12
C TRP A 472 16.38 -1.23 -15.61
N ARG A 473 16.23 -2.46 -16.12
CA ARG A 473 17.20 -3.54 -15.84
C ARG A 473 18.51 -3.36 -16.59
N THR A 474 18.58 -2.41 -17.52
CA THR A 474 19.83 -2.03 -18.17
C THR A 474 20.47 -0.88 -17.38
N PRO A 475 21.62 -1.08 -16.69
CA PRO A 475 22.21 -0.06 -15.82
C PRO A 475 22.46 1.29 -16.50
N ARG A 476 22.79 1.27 -17.80
CA ARG A 476 23.03 2.49 -18.59
C ARG A 476 21.79 3.40 -18.74
N HIS A 477 20.59 2.86 -18.59
CA HIS A 477 19.35 3.64 -18.70
C HIS A 477 18.92 4.27 -17.37
N VAL A 478 19.42 3.79 -16.23
CA VAL A 478 19.05 4.29 -14.90
C VAL A 478 19.45 5.77 -14.72
N PRO A 479 20.68 6.22 -15.04
CA PRO A 479 21.03 7.65 -14.97
C PRO A 479 20.17 8.53 -15.88
N ARG A 480 19.67 7.95 -16.99
CA ARG A 480 18.83 8.66 -17.97
C ARG A 480 17.41 8.83 -17.45
N LEU A 481 16.86 7.82 -16.79
CA LEU A 481 15.56 7.93 -16.16
C LEU A 481 15.57 8.93 -15.01
N LEU A 482 16.58 8.88 -14.16
CA LEU A 482 16.73 9.89 -13.09
C LEU A 482 16.81 11.32 -13.66
N TRP A 483 17.39 11.49 -14.84
CA TRP A 483 17.40 12.78 -15.53
C TRP A 483 16.02 13.21 -16.03
N GLU A 484 15.23 12.29 -16.59
CA GLU A 484 13.83 12.59 -16.97
C GLU A 484 12.99 12.98 -15.75
N LEU A 485 13.26 12.30 -14.63
CA LEU A 485 12.68 12.62 -13.33
C LEU A 485 13.13 13.98 -12.79
N GLY A 486 14.13 14.64 -13.39
CA GLY A 486 14.56 15.99 -12.99
C GLY A 486 15.71 16.03 -11.98
N LEU A 487 16.43 14.93 -11.78
CA LEU A 487 17.56 14.91 -10.85
C LEU A 487 18.79 15.65 -11.40
N PRO A 488 19.45 16.51 -10.61
CA PRO A 488 20.71 17.13 -10.99
C PRO A 488 21.85 16.08 -11.07
N PRO A 489 22.90 16.31 -11.88
CA PRO A 489 23.99 15.35 -12.10
C PRO A 489 24.58 14.73 -10.83
N LYS A 490 24.84 15.53 -9.79
CA LYS A 490 25.40 15.05 -8.51
C LYS A 490 24.44 14.10 -7.79
N ALA A 491 23.18 14.50 -7.63
CA ALA A 491 22.15 13.67 -7.02
C ALA A 491 21.88 12.39 -7.82
N ARG A 492 22.06 12.41 -9.14
CA ARG A 492 21.97 11.19 -9.97
C ARG A 492 23.04 10.17 -9.61
N ALA A 493 24.30 10.60 -9.48
CA ALA A 493 25.38 9.69 -9.09
C ALA A 493 25.14 9.09 -7.70
N ASP A 494 24.69 9.92 -6.75
CA ASP A 494 24.32 9.47 -5.40
C ASP A 494 23.14 8.50 -5.42
N ALA A 495 22.09 8.81 -6.19
CA ALA A 495 20.91 7.96 -6.34
C ALA A 495 21.19 6.67 -7.10
N VAL A 496 22.12 6.63 -8.06
CA VAL A 496 22.53 5.35 -8.69
C VAL A 496 23.33 4.50 -7.70
N ARG A 497 24.23 5.12 -6.93
CA ARG A 497 25.06 4.43 -5.94
C ARG A 497 24.26 3.90 -4.75
N ASN A 498 23.24 4.63 -4.31
CA ASN A 498 22.45 4.33 -3.11
C ASN A 498 21.00 3.93 -3.43
N GLY A 499 20.70 3.63 -4.70
CA GLY A 499 19.36 3.62 -5.32
C GLY A 499 18.39 2.54 -4.93
N ARG A 500 18.37 2.07 -3.68
CA ARG A 500 17.46 1.03 -3.20
C ARG A 500 15.99 1.44 -3.37
N HIS A 501 15.68 2.71 -3.18
CA HIS A 501 14.36 3.32 -3.43
C HIS A 501 13.91 3.32 -4.89
N LEU A 502 14.85 3.23 -5.84
CA LEU A 502 14.51 3.12 -7.26
C LEU A 502 14.01 1.72 -7.62
N ARG A 503 14.15 0.73 -6.72
CA ARG A 503 13.68 -0.64 -6.94
C ARG A 503 12.19 -0.71 -7.24
N HIS A 504 11.34 0.14 -6.66
CA HIS A 504 9.91 0.21 -7.04
C HIS A 504 9.66 0.64 -8.48
N LEU A 505 10.48 1.57 -8.97
CA LEU A 505 10.42 1.95 -10.38
C LEU A 505 10.82 0.73 -11.23
N PHE A 506 11.69 -0.16 -10.72
CA PHE A 506 12.51 -1.09 -11.52
C PHE A 506 12.31 -2.59 -11.29
N TYR A 507 11.48 -2.99 -10.34
CA TYR A 507 11.20 -4.41 -10.10
C TYR A 507 9.69 -4.60 -9.92
N PRO A 508 9.10 -5.65 -10.53
CA PRO A 508 7.85 -6.14 -9.99
C PRO A 508 8.10 -6.41 -8.51
N VAL A 509 7.34 -5.74 -7.65
CA VAL A 509 7.33 -6.05 -6.22
C VAL A 509 6.29 -7.10 -6.07
#